data_AF-A0A7V3KXG9-F1
#
_entry.id   AF-A0A7V3KXG9-F1
#
_cell.length_a   1.000
_cell.length_b   1.000
_cell.length_c   1.000
_cell.angle_alpha   90.00
_cell.angle_beta   90.00
_cell.angle_gamma   90.00
#
_symmetry.space_group_name_H-M   'P 1'
#
loop_
_entity.id
_entity.type
_entity.pdbx_description
1 polymer ?
#
loop_
_entity_poly.entity_id
_entity_poly.type
_entity_poly.pdbx_seq_one_letter_code
_entity_poly.pdbx_strand_id
1 'polypeptide(L)'
;MMIINCHAHIYSDKVAQAVTDVVTKRFGPLYSSFSVSSLLADMERFGMEAAVGFCLAERAKVVKPCNDFVISLAKNKKVIPFGTILPDLEGYKEEIKRLKYNGVKGIKISTIFQNLYPDEERMLSIYEELGADFVVYFHAGEDLGRPLKEARTTPKILAKIHQMFPKMKMVAAHFGGLHMLEEVKIHLWGKEIYFDTVWTPGFVGSDKKEIAYFIQRHGSHKFLFGTDFPIYDTKEQLDWVSSLPLNAEDLELILYKNAKRLLGL
;
A
#
# COMPACT_ATOMS: atom_id res chain seq x y z
N MET A 1 4.78 -15.57 16.57
CA MET A 1 5.17 -15.44 15.14
C MET A 1 5.25 -13.96 14.85
N MET A 2 6.30 -13.49 14.18
CA MET A 2 6.47 -12.08 13.86
C MET A 2 5.60 -11.71 12.65
N ILE A 3 4.87 -10.59 12.73
CA ILE A 3 3.98 -10.10 11.68
C ILE A 3 4.24 -8.60 11.46
N ILE A 4 4.36 -8.19 10.19
CA ILE A 4 4.44 -6.79 9.78
C ILE A 4 3.30 -6.50 8.81
N ASN A 5 2.36 -5.64 9.21
CA ASN A 5 1.26 -5.22 8.34
C ASN A 5 1.74 -4.12 7.38
N CYS A 6 1.92 -4.42 6.09
CA CYS A 6 2.44 -3.48 5.11
C CYS A 6 1.37 -2.56 4.48
N HIS A 7 0.11 -2.67 4.89
CA HIS A 7 -0.97 -1.86 4.33
C HIS A 7 -1.94 -1.40 5.43
N ALA A 8 -1.73 -0.19 5.92
CA ALA A 8 -2.66 0.51 6.79
C ALA A 8 -2.75 1.99 6.40
N HIS A 9 -3.94 2.56 6.51
CA HIS A 9 -4.22 3.97 6.31
C HIS A 9 -4.41 4.65 7.66
N ILE A 10 -3.67 5.73 7.88
CA ILE A 10 -3.66 6.47 9.13
C ILE A 10 -3.65 7.97 8.89
N TYR A 11 -4.27 8.69 9.81
CA TYR A 11 -4.23 10.13 9.91
C TYR A 11 -3.96 10.51 11.36
N SER A 12 -3.54 11.76 11.61
CA SER A 12 -3.42 12.23 12.98
C SER A 12 -4.76 12.09 13.71
N ASP A 13 -4.73 11.68 14.97
CA ASP A 13 -5.95 11.42 15.76
C ASP A 13 -6.90 12.63 15.79
N LYS A 14 -6.37 13.85 15.63
CA LYS A 14 -7.15 15.09 15.51
C LYS A 14 -8.08 15.15 14.30
N VAL A 15 -7.71 14.52 13.18
CA VAL A 15 -8.48 14.54 11.93
C VAL A 15 -9.02 13.17 11.53
N ALA A 16 -8.53 12.09 12.17
CA ALA A 16 -8.90 10.72 11.86
C ALA A 16 -10.42 10.48 11.92
N GLN A 17 -11.13 11.06 12.90
CA GLN A 17 -12.59 10.91 12.98
C GLN A 17 -13.29 11.54 11.77
N ALA A 18 -12.91 12.77 11.39
CA ALA A 18 -13.51 13.43 10.23
C ALA A 18 -13.26 12.65 8.93
N VAL A 19 -12.07 12.06 8.77
CA VAL A 19 -11.77 11.18 7.62
C VAL A 19 -12.61 9.91 7.69
N THR A 20 -12.72 9.28 8.87
CA THR A 20 -13.55 8.09 9.10
C THR A 20 -14.99 8.34 8.69
N ASP A 21 -15.59 9.46 9.07
CA ASP A 21 -16.97 9.82 8.72
C ASP A 21 -17.15 9.99 7.21
N VAL A 22 -16.22 10.69 6.55
CA VAL A 22 -16.26 10.93 5.09
C VAL A 22 -16.14 9.62 4.31
N VAL A 23 -15.18 8.77 4.68
CA VAL A 23 -14.95 7.48 4.02
C VAL A 23 -16.13 6.55 4.28
N THR A 24 -16.64 6.48 5.52
CA THR A 24 -17.79 5.65 5.89
C THR A 24 -19.02 6.02 5.07
N LYS A 25 -19.28 7.33 4.88
CA LYS A 25 -20.38 7.81 4.05
C LYS A 25 -20.22 7.44 2.56
N ARG A 26 -18.99 7.32 2.07
CA ARG A 26 -18.69 7.04 0.66
C ARG A 26 -18.66 5.55 0.34
N PHE A 27 -18.10 4.73 1.23
CA PHE A 27 -17.79 3.32 0.96
C PHE A 27 -18.53 2.33 1.87
N GLY A 28 -19.26 2.83 2.87
CA GLY A 28 -19.95 2.01 3.86
C GLY A 28 -19.15 1.83 5.15
N PRO A 29 -19.66 1.02 6.10
CA PRO A 29 -19.01 0.79 7.39
C PRO A 29 -17.57 0.32 7.26
N LEU A 30 -16.70 0.87 8.11
CA LEU A 30 -15.30 0.49 8.23
C LEU A 30 -15.10 -0.47 9.40
N TYR A 31 -14.06 -1.30 9.32
CA TYR A 31 -13.66 -2.17 10.42
C TYR A 31 -13.27 -1.38 11.68
N SER A 32 -12.59 -0.24 11.49
CA SER A 32 -12.11 0.60 12.60
C SER A 32 -12.04 2.09 12.19
N SER A 33 -11.25 2.88 12.91
CA SER A 33 -10.99 4.28 12.59
C SER A 33 -9.59 4.49 11.99
N PHE A 34 -9.41 5.58 11.26
CA PHE A 34 -8.12 5.96 10.67
C PHE A 34 -7.09 6.50 11.68
N SER A 35 -7.31 6.37 12.99
CA SER A 35 -6.41 6.91 14.02
C SER A 35 -5.18 6.01 14.23
N VAL A 36 -4.07 6.60 14.68
CA VAL A 36 -2.87 5.82 15.03
C VAL A 36 -3.14 4.96 16.26
N SER A 37 -3.91 5.49 17.22
CA SER A 37 -4.29 4.76 18.42
C SER A 37 -5.12 3.51 18.11
N SER A 38 -6.07 3.58 17.17
CA SER A 38 -6.82 2.41 16.71
C SER A 38 -5.93 1.38 16.02
N LEU A 39 -5.00 1.80 15.16
CA LEU A 39 -4.03 0.88 14.53
C LEU A 39 -3.15 0.19 15.59
N LEU A 40 -2.64 0.91 16.57
CA LEU A 40 -1.79 0.34 17.62
C LEU A 40 -2.53 -0.68 18.49
N ALA A 41 -3.81 -0.41 18.81
CA ALA A 41 -4.66 -1.35 19.54
C ALA A 41 -4.94 -2.63 18.73
N ASP A 42 -5.17 -2.47 17.41
CA ASP A 42 -5.34 -3.60 16.49
C ASP A 42 -4.06 -4.45 16.40
N MET A 43 -2.90 -3.80 16.25
CA MET A 43 -1.60 -4.47 16.24
C MET A 43 -1.33 -5.23 17.54
N GLU A 44 -1.66 -4.66 18.69
CA GLU A 44 -1.52 -5.32 20.00
C GLU A 44 -2.40 -6.57 20.08
N ARG A 45 -3.66 -6.45 19.66
CA ARG A 45 -4.63 -7.55 19.66
C ARG A 45 -4.17 -8.76 18.83
N PHE A 46 -3.50 -8.52 17.70
CA PHE A 46 -3.07 -9.57 16.77
C PHE A 46 -1.57 -9.88 16.81
N GLY A 47 -0.83 -9.29 17.77
CA GLY A 47 0.60 -9.57 17.96
C GLY A 47 1.49 -9.07 16.80
N MET A 48 1.14 -7.96 16.17
CA MET A 48 1.93 -7.36 15.09
C MET A 48 3.06 -6.49 15.63
N GLU A 49 4.25 -6.65 15.07
CA GLU A 49 5.47 -5.95 15.50
C GLU A 49 5.52 -4.53 14.94
N ALA A 50 5.15 -4.39 13.66
CA ALA A 50 5.14 -3.11 12.97
C ALA A 50 4.04 -3.04 11.91
N ALA A 51 3.71 -1.82 11.49
CA ALA A 51 2.83 -1.56 10.37
C ALA A 51 3.37 -0.42 9.48
N VAL A 52 3.17 -0.54 8.17
CA VAL A 52 3.36 0.56 7.23
C VAL A 52 2.07 1.39 7.20
N GLY A 53 2.20 2.67 7.54
CA GLY A 53 1.07 3.60 7.65
C GLY A 53 1.06 4.64 6.53
N PHE A 54 -0.04 4.73 5.80
CA PHE A 54 -0.26 5.68 4.71
C PHE A 54 -1.12 6.86 5.17
N CYS A 55 -0.62 8.08 5.04
CA CYS A 55 -1.43 9.29 5.17
C CYS A 55 -1.60 9.93 3.79
N LEU A 56 -2.81 9.82 3.22
CA LEU A 56 -3.08 10.27 1.86
C LEU A 56 -3.62 11.70 1.82
N ALA A 57 -3.07 12.52 0.92
CA ALA A 57 -3.60 13.82 0.58
C ALA A 57 -4.36 13.75 -0.75
N GLU A 58 -5.61 14.21 -0.73
CA GLU A 58 -6.52 14.23 -1.88
C GLU A 58 -6.32 15.46 -2.78
N ARG A 59 -5.57 16.47 -2.31
CA ARG A 59 -5.27 17.72 -3.03
C ARG A 59 -3.97 18.35 -2.55
N ALA A 60 -3.30 19.13 -3.41
CA ALA A 60 -1.96 19.67 -3.17
C ALA A 60 -1.79 20.39 -1.82
N LYS A 61 -2.77 21.24 -1.43
CA LYS A 61 -2.72 22.00 -0.17
C LYS A 61 -2.69 21.14 1.10
N VAL A 62 -3.03 19.86 1.01
CA VAL A 62 -3.07 18.91 2.13
C VAL A 62 -1.79 18.06 2.19
N VAL A 63 -0.97 18.05 1.14
CA VAL A 63 0.25 17.22 1.08
C VAL A 63 1.22 17.55 2.21
N LYS A 64 1.59 18.83 2.38
CA LYS A 64 2.53 19.23 3.44
C LYS A 64 2.00 18.91 4.84
N PRO A 65 0.75 19.24 5.22
CA PRO A 65 0.16 18.80 6.48
C PRO A 65 0.16 17.28 6.71
N CYS A 66 -0.16 16.47 5.69
CA CYS A 66 -0.07 15.01 5.79
C CYS A 66 1.38 14.55 6.03
N ASN A 67 2.32 15.13 5.29
CA ASN A 67 3.73 14.80 5.41
C ASN A 67 4.35 15.29 6.73
N ASP A 68 3.87 16.39 7.32
CA ASP A 68 4.27 16.84 8.66
C ASP A 68 3.90 15.77 9.70
N PHE A 69 2.71 15.19 9.59
CA PHE A 69 2.27 14.09 10.44
C PHE A 69 3.11 12.82 10.22
N VAL A 70 3.35 12.43 8.97
CA VAL A 70 4.22 11.28 8.62
C VAL A 70 5.63 11.49 9.20
N ILE A 71 6.21 12.69 9.06
CA ILE A 71 7.52 13.02 9.64
C ILE A 71 7.51 12.92 11.17
N SER A 72 6.43 13.36 11.84
CA SER A 72 6.31 13.20 13.30
C SER A 72 6.33 11.74 13.76
N LEU A 73 5.95 10.82 12.88
CA LEU A 73 5.98 9.37 13.12
C LEU A 73 7.27 8.70 12.66
N ALA A 74 8.20 9.39 11.98
CA ALA A 74 9.36 8.75 11.35
C ALA A 74 10.31 8.04 12.34
N LYS A 75 10.30 8.44 13.62
CA LYS A 75 11.05 7.80 14.71
C LYS A 75 10.24 6.74 15.49
N ASN A 76 8.98 6.52 15.13
CA ASN A 76 8.15 5.50 15.75
C ASN A 76 8.67 4.11 15.35
N LYS A 77 8.82 3.21 16.33
CA LYS A 77 9.34 1.86 16.09
C LYS A 77 8.26 0.88 15.57
N LYS A 78 6.99 1.17 15.84
CA LYS A 78 5.84 0.33 15.47
C LYS A 78 5.18 0.77 14.17
N VAL A 79 5.20 2.07 13.86
CA VAL A 79 4.59 2.61 12.64
C VAL A 79 5.68 3.13 11.72
N ILE A 80 5.76 2.60 10.50
CA ILE A 80 6.69 3.02 9.46
C ILE A 80 5.87 3.89 8.49
N PRO A 81 5.94 5.22 8.61
CA PRO A 81 5.03 6.09 7.89
C PRO A 81 5.53 6.29 6.46
N PHE A 82 4.60 6.23 5.51
CA PHE A 82 4.82 6.56 4.11
C PHE A 82 4.15 7.89 3.81
N GLY A 83 4.87 8.75 3.11
CA GLY A 83 4.39 10.06 2.69
C GLY A 83 3.39 9.97 1.55
N THR A 84 2.91 11.14 1.15
CA THR A 84 2.07 11.35 -0.03
C THR A 84 2.65 12.47 -0.87
N ILE A 85 2.40 12.41 -2.17
CA ILE A 85 2.78 13.47 -3.11
C ILE A 85 1.70 13.59 -4.18
N LEU A 86 1.56 14.77 -4.76
CA LEU A 86 0.67 15.05 -5.88
C LEU A 86 1.42 15.86 -6.95
N PRO A 87 1.10 15.67 -8.23
CA PRO A 87 1.74 16.41 -9.32
C PRO A 87 1.44 17.91 -9.27
N ASP A 88 0.33 18.31 -8.64
CA ASP A 88 -0.08 19.71 -8.47
C ASP A 88 0.62 20.40 -7.29
N LEU A 89 1.50 19.72 -6.55
CA LEU A 89 2.26 20.35 -5.47
C LEU A 89 3.41 21.18 -6.05
N GLU A 90 3.32 22.50 -5.91
CA GLU A 90 4.44 23.40 -6.13
C GLU A 90 5.59 23.06 -5.15
N GLY A 91 6.80 22.94 -5.69
CA GLY A 91 7.98 22.57 -4.91
C GLY A 91 7.97 21.11 -4.44
N TYR A 92 7.42 20.18 -5.23
CA TYR A 92 7.42 18.75 -4.90
C TYR A 92 8.84 18.19 -4.69
N LYS A 93 9.85 18.73 -5.37
CA LYS A 93 11.27 18.31 -5.22
C LYS A 93 11.79 18.63 -3.82
N GLU A 94 11.51 19.82 -3.32
CA GLU A 94 11.86 20.24 -1.96
C GLU A 94 11.13 19.38 -0.92
N GLU A 95 9.87 19.03 -1.19
CA GLU A 95 9.11 18.16 -0.31
C GLU A 95 9.66 16.73 -0.28
N ILE A 96 10.04 16.16 -1.43
CA ILE A 96 10.70 14.84 -1.50
C ILE A 96 12.02 14.87 -0.72
N LYS A 97 12.85 15.91 -0.89
CA LYS A 97 14.08 16.09 -0.11
C LYS A 97 13.81 16.18 1.38
N ARG A 98 12.75 16.89 1.79
CA ARG A 98 12.33 17.03 3.19
C ARG A 98 11.92 15.68 3.79
N LEU A 99 11.15 14.88 3.06
CA LEU A 99 10.77 13.53 3.47
C LEU A 99 11.99 12.62 3.63
N LYS A 100 12.91 12.63 2.65
CA LYS A 100 14.16 11.85 2.68
C LYS A 100 15.02 12.22 3.88
N TYR A 101 15.23 13.51 4.11
CA TYR A 101 16.03 14.01 5.24
C TYR A 101 15.48 13.57 6.60
N ASN A 102 14.16 13.47 6.72
CA ASN A 102 13.50 13.02 7.95
C ASN A 102 13.33 11.49 8.05
N GLY A 103 13.89 10.72 7.11
CA GLY A 103 13.91 9.25 7.17
C GLY A 103 12.61 8.56 6.74
N VAL A 104 11.72 9.26 6.02
CA VAL A 104 10.53 8.64 5.43
C VAL A 104 10.96 7.69 4.32
N LYS A 105 10.49 6.44 4.38
CA LYS A 105 10.98 5.33 3.53
C LYS A 105 10.22 5.14 2.22
N GLY A 106 9.05 5.74 2.08
CA GLY A 106 8.23 5.53 0.88
C GLY A 106 7.10 6.53 0.71
N ILE A 107 6.44 6.43 -0.44
CA ILE A 107 5.34 7.28 -0.88
C ILE A 107 4.18 6.37 -1.31
N LYS A 108 2.96 6.65 -0.84
CA LYS A 108 1.74 6.01 -1.34
C LYS A 108 1.13 6.84 -2.46
N ILE A 109 0.79 6.19 -3.56
CA ILE A 109 0.00 6.72 -4.66
C ILE A 109 -1.31 5.94 -4.70
N SER A 110 -2.45 6.64 -4.58
CA SER A 110 -3.76 6.01 -4.60
C SER A 110 -4.76 6.79 -5.45
N THR A 111 -5.09 6.22 -6.61
CA THR A 111 -6.02 6.82 -7.57
C THR A 111 -7.48 6.88 -7.08
N ILE A 112 -7.82 6.12 -6.04
CA ILE A 112 -9.13 6.19 -5.35
C ILE A 112 -9.33 7.57 -4.70
N PHE A 113 -8.26 8.11 -4.12
CA PHE A 113 -8.29 9.36 -3.33
C PHE A 113 -7.64 10.54 -4.07
N GLN A 114 -6.72 10.26 -4.98
CA GLN A 114 -5.96 11.25 -5.73
C GLN A 114 -6.46 11.30 -7.18
N ASN A 115 -6.80 12.49 -7.66
CA ASN A 115 -7.26 12.65 -9.03
C ASN A 115 -6.08 12.79 -10.00
N LEU A 116 -5.39 11.68 -10.27
CA LEU A 116 -4.25 11.59 -11.18
C LEU A 116 -4.26 10.27 -11.96
N TYR A 117 -3.47 10.20 -13.04
CA TYR A 117 -3.08 8.93 -13.65
C TYR A 117 -1.62 8.62 -13.29
N PRO A 118 -1.29 7.39 -12.85
CA PRO A 118 0.08 7.09 -12.42
C PRO A 118 1.14 7.26 -13.50
N ASP A 119 0.80 7.13 -14.79
CA ASP A 119 1.75 7.27 -15.90
C ASP A 119 1.65 8.61 -16.64
N GLU A 120 0.98 9.61 -16.06
CA GLU A 120 1.01 10.97 -16.61
C GLU A 120 2.40 11.61 -16.45
N GLU A 121 2.79 12.47 -17.39
CA GLU A 121 4.13 13.07 -17.48
C GLU A 121 4.61 13.72 -16.17
N ARG A 122 3.70 14.37 -15.45
CA ARG A 122 3.99 15.03 -14.17
C ARG A 122 4.35 14.03 -13.08
N MET A 123 3.70 12.86 -13.06
CA MET A 123 4.03 11.77 -12.14
C MET A 123 5.33 11.09 -12.52
N LEU A 124 5.64 10.95 -13.82
CA LEU A 124 6.93 10.42 -14.28
C LEU A 124 8.10 11.27 -13.76
N SER A 125 7.96 12.60 -13.80
CA SER A 125 8.96 13.53 -13.23
C SER A 125 9.12 13.36 -11.71
N ILE A 126 8.03 13.06 -11.00
CA ILE A 126 8.08 12.74 -9.57
C ILE A 126 8.83 11.43 -9.33
N TYR A 127 8.58 10.38 -10.11
CA TYR A 127 9.28 9.10 -9.94
C TYR A 127 10.78 9.20 -10.21
N GLU A 128 11.18 10.04 -11.17
CA GLU A 128 12.60 10.34 -11.41
C GLU A 128 13.26 10.96 -10.17
N GLU A 129 12.59 11.92 -9.51
CA GLU A 129 13.10 12.55 -8.28
C GLU A 129 13.11 11.58 -7.08
N LEU A 130 12.14 10.65 -6.99
CA LEU A 130 12.11 9.62 -5.94
C LEU A 130 13.21 8.58 -6.11
N GLY A 131 13.49 8.17 -7.35
CA GLY A 131 14.55 7.23 -7.69
C GLY A 131 14.49 5.91 -6.90
N ALA A 132 15.66 5.42 -6.48
CA ALA A 132 15.79 4.18 -5.69
C ALA A 132 15.71 4.41 -4.17
N ASP A 133 15.63 5.68 -3.74
CA ASP A 133 15.68 6.08 -2.33
C ASP A 133 14.35 5.78 -1.60
N PHE A 134 13.24 5.77 -2.35
CA PHE A 134 11.90 5.53 -1.82
C PHE A 134 11.31 4.22 -2.34
N VAL A 135 10.46 3.62 -1.51
CA VAL A 135 9.47 2.64 -1.96
C VAL A 135 8.23 3.40 -2.46
N VAL A 136 7.81 3.16 -3.69
CA VAL A 136 6.57 3.71 -4.24
C VAL A 136 5.49 2.64 -4.20
N TYR A 137 4.48 2.90 -3.38
CA TYR A 137 3.39 1.98 -3.11
C TYR A 137 2.16 2.43 -3.89
N PHE A 138 1.71 1.63 -4.84
CA PHE A 138 0.56 1.93 -5.68
C PHE A 138 -0.67 1.19 -5.17
N HIS A 139 -1.80 1.88 -5.05
CA HIS A 139 -3.08 1.18 -5.22
C HIS A 139 -3.13 0.60 -6.64
N ALA A 140 -3.62 -0.64 -6.81
CA ALA A 140 -3.62 -1.30 -8.12
C ALA A 140 -4.93 -2.05 -8.36
N GLY A 141 -5.44 -1.92 -9.58
CA GLY A 141 -6.70 -2.52 -10.03
C GLY A 141 -7.88 -1.56 -10.01
N GLU A 142 -9.07 -2.14 -9.94
CA GLU A 142 -10.35 -1.44 -9.90
C GLU A 142 -10.57 -0.71 -8.57
N ASP A 143 -11.26 0.42 -8.63
CA ASP A 143 -11.61 1.21 -7.44
C ASP A 143 -12.96 0.74 -6.87
N LEU A 144 -13.04 0.42 -5.57
CA LEU A 144 -14.30 0.06 -4.92
C LEU A 144 -15.22 1.26 -4.68
N GLY A 145 -16.53 1.03 -4.59
CA GLY A 145 -17.55 1.94 -4.04
C GLY A 145 -18.01 3.12 -4.91
N ARG A 146 -17.20 3.57 -5.87
CA ARG A 146 -17.65 4.28 -7.08
C ARG A 146 -16.62 3.98 -8.16
N PRO A 147 -16.76 2.87 -8.89
CA PRO A 147 -15.80 2.55 -9.92
C PRO A 147 -15.74 3.75 -10.86
N LEU A 148 -14.54 4.30 -11.02
CA LEU A 148 -14.25 5.00 -12.25
C LEU A 148 -14.63 4.04 -13.38
N LYS A 149 -15.12 4.57 -14.51
CA LYS A 149 -15.51 3.70 -15.65
C LYS A 149 -14.39 2.72 -16.02
N GLU A 150 -13.15 3.10 -15.73
CA GLU A 150 -11.94 2.31 -15.97
C GLU A 150 -10.98 2.47 -14.77
N ALA A 151 -10.30 1.38 -14.42
CA ALA A 151 -9.22 1.37 -13.44
C ALA A 151 -8.07 2.30 -13.88
N ARG A 152 -7.70 3.27 -13.05
CA ARG A 152 -6.59 4.20 -13.36
C ARG A 152 -5.20 3.60 -13.14
N THR A 153 -5.08 2.59 -12.28
CA THR A 153 -3.81 1.94 -11.97
C THR A 153 -3.86 0.46 -12.35
N THR A 154 -3.87 0.18 -13.64
CA THR A 154 -3.92 -1.20 -14.16
C THR A 154 -2.56 -1.90 -14.07
N PRO A 155 -2.52 -3.25 -14.09
CA PRO A 155 -1.27 -4.00 -14.18
C PRO A 155 -0.40 -3.59 -15.39
N LYS A 156 -1.02 -3.26 -16.52
CA LYS A 156 -0.33 -2.76 -17.72
C LYS A 156 0.36 -1.41 -17.48
N ILE A 157 -0.29 -0.48 -16.78
CA ILE A 157 0.29 0.82 -16.42
C ILE A 157 1.47 0.63 -15.47
N LEU A 158 1.33 -0.22 -14.46
CA LEU A 158 2.42 -0.54 -13.53
C LEU A 158 3.61 -1.20 -14.24
N ALA A 159 3.36 -2.09 -15.19
CA ALA A 159 4.39 -2.70 -16.03
C ALA A 159 5.18 -1.66 -16.83
N LYS A 160 4.49 -0.68 -17.41
CA LYS A 160 5.09 0.44 -18.15
C LYS A 160 5.96 1.30 -17.23
N ILE A 161 5.45 1.69 -16.06
CA ILE A 161 6.20 2.48 -15.07
C ILE A 161 7.46 1.71 -14.63
N HIS A 162 7.35 0.43 -14.33
CA HIS A 162 8.49 -0.40 -13.94
C HIS A 162 9.56 -0.47 -15.04
N GLN A 163 9.15 -0.55 -16.31
CA GLN A 163 10.08 -0.52 -17.44
C GLN A 163 10.81 0.82 -17.56
N MET A 164 10.13 1.92 -17.28
CA MET A 164 10.72 3.27 -17.34
C MET A 164 11.66 3.55 -16.14
N PHE A 165 11.34 2.99 -14.96
CA PHE A 165 12.08 3.22 -13.72
C PHE A 165 12.56 1.90 -13.08
N PRO A 166 13.48 1.15 -13.72
CA PRO A 166 13.86 -0.20 -13.29
C PRO A 166 14.58 -0.24 -11.93
N LYS A 167 15.05 0.90 -11.42
CA LYS A 167 15.69 1.01 -10.10
C LYS A 167 14.71 1.40 -8.99
N MET A 168 13.50 1.83 -9.33
CA MET A 168 12.48 2.24 -8.36
C MET A 168 11.92 1.00 -7.67
N LYS A 169 11.86 1.03 -6.34
CA LYS A 169 11.24 -0.04 -5.55
C LYS A 169 9.74 0.15 -5.60
N MET A 170 9.03 -0.77 -6.25
CA MET A 170 7.59 -0.67 -6.43
C MET A 170 6.87 -1.72 -5.58
N VAL A 171 5.76 -1.32 -4.96
CA VAL A 171 4.76 -2.23 -4.39
C VAL A 171 3.44 -1.99 -5.10
N ALA A 172 2.84 -3.05 -5.63
CA ALA A 172 1.51 -3.03 -6.22
C ALA A 172 0.51 -3.67 -5.24
N ALA A 173 -0.41 -2.87 -4.71
CA ALA A 173 -1.40 -3.33 -3.75
C ALA A 173 -2.37 -4.37 -4.35
N HIS A 174 -3.09 -5.09 -3.49
CA HIS A 174 -4.18 -5.98 -3.87
C HIS A 174 -3.75 -7.05 -4.88
N PHE A 175 -2.67 -7.79 -4.57
CA PHE A 175 -2.04 -8.75 -5.48
C PHE A 175 -1.59 -8.14 -6.83
N GLY A 176 -1.45 -6.82 -6.90
CA GLY A 176 -1.05 -6.08 -8.08
C GLY A 176 -2.20 -5.67 -9.01
N GLY A 177 -3.44 -5.99 -8.67
CA GLY A 177 -4.61 -5.67 -9.49
C GLY A 177 -5.90 -6.19 -8.87
N LEU A 178 -6.54 -5.37 -8.04
CA LEU A 178 -7.90 -5.62 -7.59
C LEU A 178 -8.84 -5.82 -8.80
N HIS A 179 -9.48 -6.98 -8.86
CA HIS A 179 -10.36 -7.54 -9.90
C HIS A 179 -9.68 -7.77 -11.26
N MET A 180 -8.35 -7.76 -11.28
CA MET A 180 -7.54 -7.80 -12.50
C MET A 180 -6.42 -8.86 -12.47
N LEU A 181 -6.60 -9.97 -11.74
CA LEU A 181 -5.54 -10.98 -11.58
C LEU A 181 -5.06 -11.60 -12.92
N GLU A 182 -5.93 -11.76 -13.91
CA GLU A 182 -5.51 -12.23 -15.24
C GLU A 182 -4.58 -11.22 -15.94
N GLU A 183 -4.87 -9.93 -15.82
CA GLU A 183 -3.98 -8.87 -16.32
C GLU A 183 -2.66 -8.82 -15.55
N VAL A 184 -2.66 -9.14 -14.24
CA VAL A 184 -1.43 -9.27 -13.45
C VAL A 184 -0.57 -10.42 -13.99
N LYS A 185 -1.17 -11.57 -14.32
CA LYS A 185 -0.44 -12.71 -14.93
C LYS A 185 0.18 -12.33 -16.28
N ILE A 186 -0.49 -11.50 -17.07
CA ILE A 186 0.01 -11.07 -18.40
C ILE A 186 1.12 -10.03 -18.25
N HIS A 187 0.92 -9.04 -17.39
CA HIS A 187 1.74 -7.83 -17.39
C HIS A 187 2.79 -7.76 -16.29
N LEU A 188 2.60 -8.42 -15.15
CA LEU A 188 3.47 -8.26 -13.97
C LEU A 188 4.22 -9.52 -13.58
N TRP A 189 3.90 -10.68 -14.18
CA TRP A 189 4.59 -11.93 -13.90
C TRP A 189 6.10 -11.81 -14.13
N GLY A 190 6.88 -12.19 -13.12
CA GLY A 190 8.33 -12.26 -13.19
C GLY A 190 9.02 -10.89 -13.07
N LYS A 191 8.28 -9.78 -13.00
CA LYS A 191 8.85 -8.46 -12.78
C LYS A 191 9.37 -8.31 -11.35
N GLU A 192 10.36 -7.44 -11.17
CA GLU A 192 10.94 -7.11 -9.86
C GLU A 192 10.08 -6.04 -9.16
N ILE A 193 8.83 -6.44 -8.85
CA ILE A 193 7.82 -5.64 -8.18
C ILE A 193 7.34 -6.45 -6.97
N TYR A 194 7.12 -5.77 -5.84
CA TYR A 194 6.49 -6.37 -4.68
C TYR A 194 4.96 -6.26 -4.79
N PHE A 195 4.26 -7.17 -4.15
CA PHE A 195 2.80 -7.21 -4.10
C PHE A 195 2.37 -7.27 -2.64
N ASP A 196 1.21 -6.74 -2.29
CA ASP A 196 0.61 -7.06 -1.00
C ASP A 196 -0.51 -8.10 -1.10
N THR A 197 -0.82 -8.71 0.04
CA THR A 197 -1.85 -9.75 0.16
C THR A 197 -3.23 -9.20 0.52
N VAL A 198 -3.45 -7.88 0.44
CA VAL A 198 -4.77 -7.34 0.73
C VAL A 198 -5.75 -7.93 -0.27
N TRP A 199 -6.83 -8.49 0.24
CA TRP A 199 -7.92 -9.00 -0.58
C TRP A 199 -9.24 -8.39 -0.12
N THR A 200 -10.20 -8.23 -1.03
CA THR A 200 -11.54 -7.80 -0.66
C THR A 200 -12.42 -8.99 -0.32
N PRO A 201 -13.11 -8.99 0.84
CA PRO A 201 -14.21 -9.90 1.10
C PRO A 201 -15.21 -9.87 -0.06
N GLY A 202 -15.38 -11.00 -0.75
CA GLY A 202 -16.23 -11.07 -1.94
C GLY A 202 -15.55 -10.82 -3.28
N PHE A 203 -14.21 -10.84 -3.38
CA PHE A 203 -13.46 -10.86 -4.66
C PHE A 203 -13.81 -12.02 -5.61
N VAL A 204 -14.69 -12.93 -5.17
CA VAL A 204 -15.33 -14.00 -5.94
C VAL A 204 -14.35 -15.11 -6.34
N GLY A 205 -14.45 -16.25 -5.65
CA GLY A 205 -14.23 -17.56 -6.27
C GLY A 205 -12.81 -18.05 -6.54
N SER A 206 -11.75 -17.29 -6.25
CA SER A 206 -10.39 -17.80 -6.44
C SER A 206 -10.08 -18.89 -5.41
N ASP A 207 -9.90 -20.12 -5.89
CA ASP A 207 -9.44 -21.25 -5.10
C ASP A 207 -8.13 -20.85 -4.38
N LYS A 208 -8.04 -21.07 -3.06
CA LYS A 208 -6.81 -20.80 -2.30
C LYS A 208 -5.59 -21.48 -2.93
N LYS A 209 -5.79 -22.61 -3.61
CA LYS A 209 -4.75 -23.28 -4.40
C LYS A 209 -4.30 -22.47 -5.60
N GLU A 210 -5.20 -21.80 -6.31
CA GLU A 210 -4.85 -20.89 -7.42
C GLU A 210 -4.06 -19.69 -6.93
N ILE A 211 -4.45 -19.10 -5.80
CA ILE A 211 -3.72 -17.98 -5.20
C ILE A 211 -2.35 -18.43 -4.68
N ALA A 212 -2.25 -19.58 -4.02
CA ALA A 212 -0.97 -20.12 -3.60
C ALA A 212 -0.05 -20.42 -4.80
N TYR A 213 -0.59 -21.01 -5.87
CA TYR A 213 0.14 -21.22 -7.11
C TYR A 213 0.59 -19.89 -7.72
N PHE A 214 -0.27 -18.88 -7.76
CA PHE A 214 0.05 -17.54 -8.22
C PHE A 214 1.22 -16.92 -7.44
N ILE A 215 1.17 -16.98 -6.10
CA ILE A 215 2.24 -16.51 -5.23
C ILE A 215 3.55 -17.24 -5.52
N GLN A 216 3.53 -18.58 -5.56
CA GLN A 216 4.71 -19.40 -5.81
C GLN A 216 5.32 -19.12 -7.19
N ARG A 217 4.48 -18.87 -8.19
CA ARG A 217 4.90 -18.58 -9.56
C ARG A 217 5.56 -17.22 -9.73
N HIS A 218 5.11 -16.22 -8.99
CA HIS A 218 5.80 -14.93 -8.89
C HIS A 218 7.05 -15.02 -8.00
N GLY A 219 7.01 -15.92 -7.02
CA GLY A 219 7.97 -16.07 -5.95
C GLY A 219 7.45 -15.42 -4.66
N SER A 220 7.28 -16.22 -3.61
CA SER A 220 6.78 -15.77 -2.30
C SER A 220 7.60 -14.64 -1.69
N HIS A 221 8.87 -14.50 -2.10
CA HIS A 221 9.75 -13.40 -1.69
C HIS A 221 9.31 -12.02 -2.22
N LYS A 222 8.30 -11.94 -3.08
CA LYS A 222 7.75 -10.67 -3.61
C LYS A 222 6.47 -10.23 -2.92
N PHE A 223 5.91 -11.02 -2.00
CA PHE A 223 4.63 -10.72 -1.36
C PHE A 223 4.81 -10.18 0.05
N LEU A 224 3.98 -9.19 0.40
CA LEU A 224 3.96 -8.51 1.69
C LEU A 224 2.60 -8.72 2.32
N PHE A 225 2.56 -9.15 3.57
CA PHE A 225 1.30 -9.18 4.31
C PHE A 225 0.75 -7.76 4.46
N GLY A 226 -0.55 -7.57 4.23
CA GLY A 226 -1.24 -6.30 4.41
C GLY A 226 -2.71 -6.52 4.75
N THR A 227 -3.33 -5.56 5.44
CA THR A 227 -4.75 -5.67 5.85
C THR A 227 -5.66 -4.59 5.27
N ASP A 228 -5.09 -3.50 4.74
CA ASP A 228 -5.82 -2.29 4.36
C ASP A 228 -6.62 -1.68 5.53
N PHE A 229 -6.09 -1.82 6.75
CA PHE A 229 -6.67 -1.20 7.93
C PHE A 229 -6.90 0.31 7.68
N PRO A 230 -8.03 0.92 8.09
CA PRO A 230 -9.12 0.37 8.88
C PRO A 230 -10.29 -0.15 8.03
N ILE A 231 -10.07 -0.45 6.75
CA ILE A 231 -11.14 -0.83 5.82
C ILE A 231 -11.59 -2.26 6.08
N TYR A 232 -10.67 -3.24 6.02
CA TYR A 232 -10.99 -4.65 6.25
C TYR A 232 -10.64 -5.12 7.66
N ASP A 233 -11.32 -6.20 8.08
CA ASP A 233 -11.05 -6.86 9.35
C ASP A 233 -9.67 -7.53 9.33
N THR A 234 -8.83 -7.14 10.27
CA THR A 234 -7.46 -7.64 10.38
C THR A 234 -7.40 -9.15 10.61
N LYS A 235 -8.31 -9.71 11.40
CA LYS A 235 -8.37 -11.15 11.67
C LYS A 235 -8.68 -11.92 10.40
N GLU A 236 -9.66 -11.46 9.62
CA GLU A 236 -10.04 -12.10 8.36
C GLU A 236 -8.88 -12.11 7.36
N GLN A 237 -8.15 -10.99 7.23
CA GLN A 237 -6.96 -10.91 6.37
C GLN A 237 -5.85 -11.87 6.82
N LEU A 238 -5.56 -11.89 8.12
CA LEU A 238 -4.52 -12.75 8.70
C LEU A 238 -4.87 -14.24 8.60
N ASP A 239 -6.08 -14.62 8.98
CA ASP A 239 -6.57 -16.00 8.90
C ASP A 239 -6.56 -16.49 7.45
N TRP A 240 -6.99 -15.64 6.50
CA TRP A 240 -7.06 -16.01 5.10
C TRP A 240 -5.66 -16.28 4.52
N VAL A 241 -4.69 -15.37 4.71
CA VAL A 241 -3.31 -15.57 4.26
C VAL A 241 -2.68 -16.81 4.91
N SER A 242 -2.91 -17.01 6.22
CA SER A 242 -2.37 -18.16 6.96
C SER A 242 -2.98 -19.49 6.52
N SER A 243 -4.15 -19.47 5.88
CA SER A 243 -4.85 -20.65 5.39
C SER A 243 -4.53 -21.02 3.94
N LEU A 244 -3.70 -20.21 3.25
CA LEU A 244 -3.22 -20.55 1.92
C LEU A 244 -2.36 -21.83 1.99
N PRO A 245 -2.46 -22.75 1.00
CA PRO A 245 -1.66 -23.97 0.96
C PRO A 245 -0.20 -23.68 0.56
N LEU A 246 0.48 -22.87 1.37
CA LEU A 246 1.89 -22.50 1.29
C LEU A 246 2.66 -23.22 2.41
N ASN A 247 3.95 -23.45 2.20
CA ASN A 247 4.81 -23.98 3.26
C ASN A 247 5.11 -22.87 4.30
N ALA A 248 5.65 -23.27 5.45
CA ALA A 248 5.96 -22.34 6.54
C ALA A 248 6.98 -21.26 6.14
N GLU A 249 7.97 -21.59 5.31
CA GLU A 249 9.00 -20.64 4.87
C GLU A 249 8.41 -19.53 3.98
N ASP A 250 7.53 -19.90 3.05
CA ASP A 250 6.77 -18.98 2.20
C ASP A 250 5.88 -18.06 3.04
N LEU A 251 5.19 -18.61 4.04
CA LEU A 251 4.37 -17.80 4.95
C LEU A 251 5.22 -16.82 5.76
N GLU A 252 6.39 -17.21 6.26
CA GLU A 252 7.30 -16.28 6.96
C GLU A 252 7.84 -15.18 6.05
N LEU A 253 8.10 -15.49 4.78
CA LEU A 253 8.47 -14.50 3.76
C LEU A 253 7.39 -13.42 3.67
N ILE A 254 6.14 -13.84 3.50
CA ILE A 254 4.97 -12.97 3.34
C ILE A 254 4.69 -12.17 4.61
N LEU A 255 4.65 -12.84 5.76
CA LEU A 255 4.22 -12.23 7.02
C LEU A 255 5.22 -11.19 7.56
N TYR A 256 6.53 -11.33 7.30
CA TYR A 256 7.49 -10.34 7.80
C TYR A 256 8.84 -10.24 7.06
N LYS A 257 9.44 -11.34 6.57
CA LYS A 257 10.85 -11.27 6.10
C LYS A 257 10.99 -10.37 4.87
N ASN A 258 10.03 -10.38 3.96
CA ASN A 258 10.05 -9.53 2.77
C ASN A 258 9.91 -8.05 3.15
N ALA A 259 9.06 -7.73 4.13
CA ALA A 259 8.92 -6.38 4.65
C ALA A 259 10.23 -5.87 5.28
N LYS A 260 10.89 -6.70 6.10
CA LYS A 260 12.22 -6.37 6.67
C LYS A 260 13.26 -6.11 5.59
N ARG A 261 13.33 -6.94 4.56
CA ARG A 261 14.27 -6.75 3.43
C ARG A 261 13.97 -5.49 2.64
N LEU A 262 12.71 -5.26 2.27
CA LEU A 262 12.31 -4.09 1.46
C LEU A 262 12.55 -2.77 2.20
N LEU A 263 12.22 -2.74 3.50
CA LEU A 263 12.24 -1.54 4.32
C LEU A 263 13.55 -1.36 5.10
N GLY A 264 14.44 -2.34 5.14
CA GLY A 264 15.67 -2.30 5.95
C GLY A 264 15.35 -2.16 7.44
N LEU A 265 14.60 -3.11 7.99
CA LEU A 265 14.23 -3.21 9.41
C LEU A 265 14.98 -4.33 10.12
#